data_AF-A0A8H5SJU1-F1
#
_entry.id   AF-A0A8H5SJU1-F1
#
_cell.length_a   1.000
_cell.length_b   1.000
_cell.length_c   1.000
_cell.angle_alpha   90.00
_cell.angle_beta   90.00
_cell.angle_gamma   90.00
#
_symmetry.space_group_name_H-M   'P 1'
#
loop_
_entity.id
_entity.type
_entity.pdbx_description
1 polymer ?
#
loop_
_entity_poly.entity_id
_entity_poly.type
_entity_poly.pdbx_seq_one_letter_code
_entity_poly.pdbx_strand_id
1 'polypeptide(L)'
;MHFITILTTAVATLASTATAAPKTETFATASVYAFNRDQNTHKFVDVPFGKLTHIDYQITDLELRGVQFLLPDGEKIDPDKVTCQMYKDSLGTQPGSAAFTKKTPAHISLFNPVQFGWVLCYVNVGSA
;
A
#
# COMPACT_ATOMS: atom_id res chain seq x y z
N MET A 1 77.64 7.25 19.30
CA MET A 1 76.43 6.39 19.24
C MET A 1 75.37 7.06 20.12
N HIS A 2 74.71 8.12 19.64
CA HIS A 2 73.33 8.15 19.11
C HIS A 2 72.29 7.47 20.03
N PHE A 3 71.62 8.29 20.86
CA PHE A 3 70.37 7.96 21.53
C PHE A 3 69.24 8.72 20.81
N ILE A 4 68.32 7.97 20.21
CA ILE A 4 67.17 8.51 19.47
C ILE A 4 65.98 8.52 20.44
N THR A 5 65.52 9.70 20.81
CA THR A 5 64.30 9.90 21.60
C THR A 5 63.11 9.90 20.65
N ILE A 6 62.28 8.85 20.70
CA ILE A 6 61.07 8.74 19.88
C ILE A 6 59.92 9.40 20.65
N LEU A 7 59.43 10.54 20.14
CA LEU A 7 58.22 11.19 20.64
C LEU A 7 57.00 10.54 19.96
N THR A 8 56.21 9.76 20.70
CA THR A 8 54.96 9.17 20.22
C THR A 8 53.80 10.15 20.46
N THR A 9 53.37 10.85 19.42
CA THR A 9 52.13 11.64 19.43
C THR A 9 50.94 10.73 19.15
N ALA A 10 50.10 10.48 20.17
CA ALA A 10 48.83 9.78 20.00
C ALA A 10 47.78 10.74 19.41
N VAL A 11 47.33 10.47 18.18
CA VAL A 11 46.22 11.19 17.55
C VAL A 11 44.92 10.49 17.94
N ALA A 12 44.13 11.11 18.81
CA ALA A 12 42.78 10.63 19.12
C ALA A 12 41.85 11.01 17.97
N THR A 13 41.46 10.04 17.15
CA THR A 13 40.44 10.23 16.11
C THR A 13 39.05 10.26 16.76
N LEU A 14 38.41 11.44 16.80
CA LEU A 14 36.99 11.52 17.15
C LEU A 14 36.17 10.95 15.98
N ALA A 15 35.72 9.70 16.13
CA ALA A 15 34.72 9.11 15.25
C ALA A 15 33.34 9.70 15.59
N SER A 16 32.91 10.72 14.85
CA SER A 16 31.53 11.20 14.90
C SER A 16 30.60 10.15 14.29
N THR A 17 30.02 9.30 15.12
CA THR A 17 28.90 8.44 14.71
C THR A 17 27.65 9.31 14.63
N ALA A 18 27.33 9.82 13.45
CA ALA A 18 26.00 10.37 13.19
C ALA A 18 24.99 9.23 13.32
N THR A 19 24.24 9.19 14.42
CA THR A 19 23.12 8.26 14.55
C THR A 19 21.97 8.84 13.73
N ALA A 20 21.60 8.17 12.64
CA ALA A 20 20.36 8.50 11.96
C ALA A 20 19.21 8.17 12.92
N ALA A 21 18.38 9.16 13.23
CA ALA A 21 17.16 8.91 14.00
C ALA A 21 16.30 7.87 13.26
N PRO A 22 15.67 6.91 13.96
CA PRO A 22 14.80 5.94 13.32
C PRO A 22 13.68 6.67 12.59
N LYS A 23 13.50 6.34 11.30
CA LYS A 23 12.41 6.88 10.51
C LYS A 23 11.11 6.26 11.01
N THR A 24 10.14 7.07 11.40
CA THR A 24 8.79 6.58 11.68
C THR A 24 8.19 6.08 10.36
N GLU A 25 7.92 4.78 10.28
CA GLU A 25 7.26 4.19 9.12
C GLU A 25 5.80 4.66 9.09
N THR A 26 5.41 5.39 8.04
CA THR A 26 4.03 5.77 7.80
C THR A 26 3.45 4.91 6.68
N PHE A 27 2.22 4.44 6.83
CA PHE A 27 1.55 3.64 5.82
C PHE A 27 0.07 3.97 5.76
N ALA A 28 -0.52 3.72 4.60
CA ALA A 28 -1.96 3.77 4.43
C ALA A 28 -2.38 2.78 3.33
N THR A 29 -3.27 1.86 3.69
CA THR A 29 -3.75 0.78 2.84
C THR A 29 -5.27 0.69 2.90
N ALA A 30 -5.88 0.37 1.77
CA ALA A 30 -7.27 -0.03 1.67
C ALA A 30 -7.36 -1.55 1.84
N SER A 31 -8.27 -2.02 2.70
CA SER A 31 -8.58 -3.44 2.83
C SER A 31 -9.69 -3.80 1.85
N VAL A 32 -9.30 -4.46 0.76
CA VAL A 32 -10.20 -4.91 -0.30
C VAL A 32 -10.52 -6.38 -0.11
N TYR A 33 -11.80 -6.70 -0.16
CA TYR A 33 -12.31 -8.05 -0.07
C TYR A 33 -12.59 -8.58 -1.47
N ALA A 34 -11.85 -9.62 -1.83
CA ALA A 34 -11.98 -10.32 -3.09
C ALA A 34 -12.89 -11.53 -2.88
N PHE A 35 -14.11 -11.48 -3.40
CA PHE A 35 -15.10 -12.55 -3.26
C PHE A 35 -15.13 -13.42 -4.51
N ASN A 36 -15.23 -14.73 -4.31
CA ASN A 36 -15.64 -15.69 -5.32
C ASN A 36 -16.98 -16.30 -4.86
N ARG A 37 -18.08 -15.84 -5.45
CA ARG A 37 -19.43 -16.31 -5.09
C ARG A 37 -19.71 -17.73 -5.55
N ASP A 38 -19.10 -18.18 -6.64
CA ASP A 38 -19.27 -19.54 -7.17
C ASP A 38 -18.76 -20.57 -6.14
N GLN A 39 -17.59 -20.31 -5.56
CA GLN A 39 -16.98 -21.19 -4.55
C GLN A 39 -17.30 -20.79 -3.10
N ASN A 40 -18.03 -19.68 -2.90
CA ASN A 40 -18.27 -19.06 -1.60
C ASN A 40 -16.98 -18.83 -0.76
N THR A 41 -15.90 -18.44 -1.43
CA THR A 41 -14.60 -18.16 -0.81
C THR A 41 -14.23 -16.68 -0.91
N HIS A 42 -13.31 -16.23 -0.07
CA HIS A 42 -12.81 -14.87 -0.13
C HIS A 42 -11.35 -14.72 0.29
N LYS A 43 -10.73 -13.62 -0.12
CA LYS A 43 -9.43 -13.17 0.36
C LYS A 43 -9.45 -11.69 0.71
N PHE A 44 -8.70 -11.31 1.74
CA PHE A 44 -8.38 -9.92 2.00
C PHE A 44 -7.12 -9.53 1.22
N VAL A 45 -7.16 -8.34 0.62
CA VAL A 45 -6.06 -7.75 -0.13
C VAL A 45 -5.81 -6.36 0.43
N ASP A 46 -4.65 -6.18 1.06
CA ASP A 46 -4.20 -4.85 1.48
C ASP A 46 -3.60 -4.14 0.27
N VAL A 47 -4.31 -3.11 -0.19
CA VAL A 47 -3.94 -2.30 -1.36
C VAL A 47 -3.36 -0.97 -0.87
N PRO A 48 -2.04 -0.74 -0.95
CA PRO A 48 -1.47 0.57 -0.64
C PRO A 48 -2.04 1.65 -1.55
N PHE A 49 -2.38 2.81 -0.98
CA PHE A 49 -2.92 3.90 -1.79
C PHE A 49 -1.94 4.34 -2.86
N GLY A 50 -2.46 4.60 -4.07
CA GLY A 50 -1.64 5.02 -5.21
C GLY A 50 -0.79 3.90 -5.84
N LYS A 51 -0.93 2.64 -5.39
CA LYS A 51 -0.19 1.50 -5.93
C LYS A 51 -1.13 0.41 -6.46
N LEU A 52 -0.87 -0.01 -7.70
CA LEU A 52 -1.54 -1.18 -8.28
C LEU A 52 -1.11 -2.46 -7.56
N THR A 53 -2.08 -3.24 -7.11
CA THR A 53 -1.88 -4.48 -6.35
C THR A 53 -2.57 -5.64 -7.05
N HIS A 54 -1.89 -6.77 -7.15
CA HIS A 54 -2.41 -7.99 -7.79
C HIS A 54 -2.17 -9.19 -6.89
N ILE A 55 -3.09 -10.15 -6.95
CA ILE A 55 -2.96 -11.47 -6.32
C ILE A 55 -3.44 -12.54 -7.30
N ASP A 56 -2.93 -13.77 -7.13
CA ASP A 56 -3.47 -14.91 -7.86
C ASP A 56 -4.73 -15.44 -7.15
N TYR A 57 -5.89 -15.06 -7.68
CA TYR A 57 -7.20 -15.43 -7.17
C TYR A 57 -8.30 -15.21 -8.20
N GLN A 58 -9.33 -16.05 -8.18
CA GLN A 58 -10.51 -15.84 -9.01
C GLN A 58 -11.59 -15.11 -8.22
N ILE A 59 -12.26 -14.16 -8.87
CA ILE A 59 -13.25 -13.28 -8.24
C ILE A 59 -14.51 -13.12 -9.08
N THR A 60 -15.59 -12.84 -8.39
CA THR A 60 -16.88 -12.37 -8.92
C THR A 60 -17.17 -10.95 -8.46
N ASP A 61 -16.65 -10.55 -7.30
CA ASP A 61 -16.90 -9.24 -6.68
C ASP A 61 -15.67 -8.68 -5.97
N LEU A 62 -15.63 -7.35 -5.89
CA LEU A 62 -14.69 -6.61 -5.05
C LEU A 62 -15.44 -5.65 -4.13
N GLU A 63 -15.00 -5.59 -2.88
CA GLU A 63 -15.61 -4.73 -1.88
C GLU A 63 -14.56 -4.02 -1.04
N LEU A 64 -14.73 -2.73 -0.80
CA LEU A 64 -13.88 -1.99 0.14
C LEU A 64 -14.44 -2.17 1.56
N ARG A 65 -13.70 -2.86 2.43
CA ARG A 65 -14.16 -3.16 3.79
C ARG A 65 -13.59 -2.23 4.85
N GLY A 66 -12.42 -1.66 4.61
CA GLY A 66 -11.79 -0.76 5.56
C GLY A 66 -10.56 -0.06 5.03
N VAL A 67 -9.97 0.77 5.88
CA VAL A 67 -8.71 1.46 5.63
C VAL A 67 -7.86 1.30 6.89
N GLN A 68 -6.59 0.94 6.71
CA GLN A 68 -5.61 0.83 7.77
C GLN A 68 -4.52 1.86 7.52
N PHE A 69 -4.14 2.62 8.54
CA PHE A 69 -3.13 3.65 8.37
C PHE A 69 -2.39 3.96 9.67
N LEU A 70 -1.12 4.34 9.50
CA LEU A 70 -0.29 4.99 10.50
C LEU A 70 0.27 6.25 9.83
N LEU A 71 -0.29 7.41 10.19
CA LEU A 71 0.03 8.71 9.60
C LEU A 71 0.62 9.65 10.65
N PRO A 72 1.34 10.71 10.24
CA PRO A 72 1.76 11.77 11.14
C PRO A 72 0.57 12.42 11.87
N ASP A 73 0.85 13.04 13.03
CA ASP A 73 -0.17 13.71 13.83
C ASP A 73 -0.90 14.79 13.02
N GLY A 74 -2.24 14.75 13.06
CA GLY A 74 -3.11 15.70 12.34
C GLY A 74 -3.52 15.25 10.94
N GLU A 75 -2.90 14.22 10.37
CA GLU A 75 -3.33 13.61 9.11
C GLU A 75 -4.39 12.53 9.36
N LYS A 76 -5.41 12.50 8.51
CA LYS A 76 -6.47 11.48 8.56
C LYS A 76 -6.95 11.11 7.16
N ILE A 77 -7.30 9.85 7.00
CA ILE A 77 -8.01 9.39 5.80
C ILE A 77 -9.46 9.18 6.18
N ASP A 78 -10.34 9.83 5.42
CA ASP A 78 -11.77 9.58 5.49
C ASP A 78 -12.09 8.32 4.66
N PRO A 79 -12.51 7.20 5.28
CA PRO A 79 -12.81 5.97 4.55
C PRO A 79 -13.94 6.13 3.52
N ASP A 80 -14.84 7.10 3.73
CA ASP A 80 -15.94 7.37 2.80
C ASP A 80 -15.48 8.09 1.53
N LYS A 81 -14.27 8.66 1.53
CA LYS A 81 -13.65 9.31 0.35
C LYS A 81 -12.75 8.37 -0.44
N VAL A 82 -12.59 7.12 -0.02
CA VAL A 82 -11.78 6.14 -0.72
C VAL A 82 -12.56 5.54 -1.88
N THR A 83 -11.93 5.57 -3.05
CA THR A 83 -12.38 4.83 -4.24
C THR A 83 -11.31 3.84 -4.66
N CYS A 84 -11.76 2.66 -5.05
CA CYS A 84 -10.93 1.65 -5.65
C CYS A 84 -11.46 1.28 -7.04
N GLN A 85 -10.56 0.84 -7.91
CA GLN A 85 -10.92 0.32 -9.22
C GLN A 85 -9.98 -0.82 -9.59
N MET A 86 -10.54 -1.88 -10.18
CA MET A 86 -9.74 -2.94 -10.79
C MET A 86 -9.47 -2.62 -12.25
N TYR A 87 -8.27 -2.96 -12.70
CA TYR A 87 -7.78 -2.87 -14.07
C TYR A 87 -7.37 -4.25 -14.58
N LYS A 88 -7.41 -4.44 -15.88
CA LYS A 88 -7.01 -5.70 -16.53
C LYS A 88 -5.49 -5.83 -16.68
N ASP A 89 -4.78 -4.71 -16.60
CA ASP A 89 -3.34 -4.61 -16.83
C ASP A 89 -2.61 -3.94 -15.65
N SER A 90 -1.31 -4.21 -15.57
CA SER A 90 -0.41 -3.69 -14.53
C SER A 90 -0.07 -2.21 -14.68
N LEU A 91 -0.55 -1.55 -15.74
CA LEU A 91 -0.35 -0.12 -15.98
C LEU A 91 -1.56 0.71 -15.54
N GLY A 92 -2.67 0.07 -15.15
CA GLY A 92 -3.88 0.76 -14.73
C GLY A 92 -4.62 1.47 -15.88
N THR A 93 -4.51 0.94 -17.10
CA THR A 93 -5.03 1.63 -18.30
C THR A 93 -6.39 1.12 -18.76
N GLN A 94 -6.66 -0.17 -18.60
CA GLN A 94 -7.91 -0.81 -19.03
C GLN A 94 -8.76 -1.17 -17.81
N PRO A 95 -9.90 -0.49 -17.58
CA PRO A 95 -10.82 -0.85 -16.52
C PRO A 95 -11.25 -2.32 -16.60
N GLY A 96 -11.10 -3.03 -15.48
CA GLY A 96 -11.57 -4.40 -15.25
C GLY A 96 -12.83 -4.45 -14.39
N SER A 97 -13.17 -3.36 -13.70
CA SER A 97 -14.41 -3.21 -12.94
C SER A 97 -14.94 -1.76 -13.02
N ALA A 98 -16.20 -1.57 -12.62
CA ALA A 98 -16.64 -0.27 -12.15
C ALA A 98 -15.82 0.17 -10.93
N ALA A 99 -15.71 1.48 -10.73
CA ALA A 99 -15.17 2.02 -9.48
C ALA A 99 -16.07 1.62 -8.31
N PHE A 100 -15.46 1.27 -7.17
CA PHE A 100 -16.15 0.84 -5.97
C PHE A 100 -15.69 1.62 -4.74
N THR A 101 -16.57 1.69 -3.76
CA THR A 101 -16.38 2.40 -2.50
C THR A 101 -16.82 1.50 -1.35
N LYS A 102 -16.74 2.01 -0.12
CA LYS A 102 -17.26 1.30 1.06
C LYS A 102 -18.76 1.02 0.97
N LYS A 103 -19.51 1.86 0.24
CA LYS A 103 -20.98 1.78 0.12
C LYS A 103 -21.42 1.02 -1.13
N THR A 104 -20.58 0.98 -2.16
CA THR A 104 -20.93 0.44 -3.47
C THR A 104 -19.89 -0.57 -3.89
N PRO A 105 -20.21 -1.88 -3.87
CA PRO A 105 -19.29 -2.92 -4.33
C PRO A 105 -19.14 -2.93 -5.85
N ALA A 106 -18.06 -3.50 -6.36
CA ALA A 106 -17.88 -3.78 -7.77
C ALA A 106 -18.28 -5.24 -8.07
N HIS A 107 -19.40 -5.41 -8.76
CA HIS A 107 -19.80 -6.69 -9.34
C HIS A 107 -19.09 -6.89 -10.68
N ILE A 108 -18.21 -7.87 -10.76
CA ILE A 108 -17.39 -8.12 -11.96
C ILE A 108 -18.08 -9.13 -12.87
N SER A 109 -18.57 -10.22 -12.30
CA SER A 109 -19.23 -11.29 -13.04
C SER A 109 -20.26 -11.98 -12.18
N LEU A 110 -21.47 -12.15 -12.71
CA LEU A 110 -22.58 -12.80 -12.01
C LEU A 110 -22.51 -14.33 -12.04
N PHE A 111 -21.84 -14.91 -13.06
CA PHE A 111 -21.93 -16.34 -13.35
C PHE A 111 -20.59 -17.04 -13.51
N ASN A 112 -19.53 -16.32 -13.88
CA ASN A 112 -18.23 -16.91 -14.17
C ASN A 112 -17.12 -16.16 -13.44
N PRO A 113 -16.47 -16.76 -12.43
CA PRO A 113 -15.30 -16.14 -11.82
C PRO A 113 -14.26 -15.77 -12.87
N VAL A 114 -13.62 -14.63 -12.68
CA VAL A 114 -12.52 -14.16 -13.55
C VAL A 114 -11.27 -13.97 -12.72
N GLN A 115 -10.11 -13.96 -13.36
CA GLN A 115 -8.86 -13.70 -12.67
C GLN A 115 -8.88 -12.29 -12.06
N PHE A 116 -8.40 -12.19 -10.81
CA PHE A 116 -8.17 -10.92 -10.13
C PHE A 116 -7.19 -10.08 -10.96
N GLY A 117 -7.61 -8.87 -11.32
CA GLY A 117 -6.80 -7.94 -12.11
C GLY A 117 -5.78 -7.19 -11.24
N TRP A 118 -5.60 -5.90 -11.53
CA TRP A 118 -4.79 -4.99 -10.74
C TRP A 118 -5.68 -3.96 -10.07
N VAL A 119 -5.73 -3.94 -8.73
CA VAL A 119 -6.56 -2.99 -7.98
C VAL A 119 -5.72 -1.78 -7.57
N LEU A 120 -6.23 -0.60 -7.85
CA LEU A 120 -5.73 0.68 -7.36
C LEU A 120 -6.78 1.29 -6.45
N CYS A 121 -6.35 1.79 -5.29
CA CYS A 121 -7.18 2.58 -4.41
C CYS A 121 -6.57 3.96 -4.22
N TYR A 122 -7.42 4.99 -4.13
CA TYR A 122 -7.01 6.37 -3.91
C TYR A 122 -8.06 7.12 -3.09
N VAL A 123 -7.63 8.22 -2.47
CA VAL A 123 -8.49 9.11 -1.70
C VAL A 123 -8.94 10.24 -2.62
N ASN A 124 -10.25 10.42 -2.77
CA ASN A 124 -10.79 11.59 -3.46
C ASN A 124 -10.67 12.80 -2.54
N VAL A 125 -9.78 13.72 -2.89
CA VAL A 125 -9.83 15.08 -2.39
C VAL A 125 -10.82 15.81 -3.29
N GLY A 126 -12.00 16.16 -2.76
CA GLY A 126 -12.98 16.93 -3.53
C GLY A 126 -12.29 18.18 -4.09
N SER A 127 -12.51 18.48 -5.37
CA SER A 127 -12.36 19.85 -5.84
C SER A 127 -13.39 20.67 -5.08
N ALA A 128 -12.89 21.56 -4.20
CA ALA A 128 -13.71 22.56 -3.53
C ALA A 128 -14.43 23.45 -4.55
#